data_AF-A0AAR2KF00-F1
#
_entry.id   AF-A0AAR2KF00-F1
#
_cell.length_a   1.000
_cell.length_b   1.000
_cell.length_c   1.000
_cell.angle_alpha   90.00
_cell.angle_beta   90.00
_cell.angle_gamma   90.00
#
_symmetry.space_group_name_H-M   'P 1'
#
loop_
_entity.id
_entity.type
_entity.pdbx_description
1 polymer ?
#
loop_
_entity_poly.entity_id
_entity_poly.type
_entity_poly.pdbx_seq_one_letter_code
_entity_poly.pdbx_strand_id
1 'polypeptide(L)'
;TSRKHYKGQEVSCCIKYFIFGFNIIFWLLGVAFLGIGLWAWNEKGVLSNLSSITDLGGFDPVWLFLVVGGVMFILGFAGCIGALRENTFLLKFFSVFLGIIFFLELTAGVLAFVFKDWIKDQLNFFINNNIRAYRDDIDLQNLIDFTQEYWECCGAFGADDWNLNIYFNCTESNPSREKCGVPFSCCTKDPAHFILVLQCRFFVDSEEQRTYIHVKGCVPQFEKWLQDNLTVVAGIFIGIALLQIFGICLAQNLVSDIEAVRASW
;
A
#
# COMPACT_ATOMS: atom_id res chain seq x y z
N THR A 1 -14.00 62.91 10.14
CA THR A 1 -14.31 62.09 8.94
C THR A 1 -13.29 60.96 8.87
N SER A 2 -13.66 59.78 9.36
CA SER A 2 -12.75 58.64 9.46
C SER A 2 -12.46 58.08 8.06
N ARG A 3 -11.23 58.23 7.58
CA ARG A 3 -10.74 57.50 6.39
C ARG A 3 -10.66 56.03 6.79
N LYS A 4 -11.68 55.25 6.41
CA LYS A 4 -11.57 53.80 6.36
C LYS A 4 -10.42 53.48 5.41
N HIS A 5 -9.29 53.02 5.96
CA HIS A 5 -8.29 52.28 5.19
C HIS A 5 -9.00 51.04 4.65
N TYR A 6 -9.47 51.11 3.40
CA TYR A 6 -9.71 49.91 2.62
C TYR A 6 -8.34 49.26 2.44
N LYS A 7 -8.02 48.26 3.28
CA LYS A 7 -7.02 47.25 2.90
C LYS A 7 -7.58 46.65 1.61
N GLY A 8 -6.90 46.87 0.49
CA GLY A 8 -7.22 46.14 -0.74
C GLY A 8 -7.25 44.65 -0.43
N GLN A 9 -8.13 43.91 -1.09
CA GLN A 9 -8.05 42.45 -1.07
C GLN A 9 -6.67 42.07 -1.63
N GLU A 10 -5.78 41.60 -0.76
CA GLU A 10 -4.46 41.12 -1.13
C GLU A 10 -4.42 39.62 -0.81
N VAL A 11 -3.94 38.83 -1.76
CA VAL A 11 -3.74 37.39 -1.56
C VAL A 11 -2.75 37.17 -0.41
N SER A 12 -3.15 36.44 0.63
CA SER A 12 -2.32 36.24 1.81
C SER A 12 -1.06 35.45 1.46
N CYS A 13 0.08 36.14 1.42
CA CYS A 13 1.38 35.62 1.05
C CYS A 13 1.75 34.34 1.84
N CYS A 14 1.43 34.31 3.14
CA CYS A 14 1.66 33.14 4.00
C CYS A 14 0.89 31.90 3.53
N ILE A 15 -0.37 32.06 3.10
CA ILE A 15 -1.20 30.96 2.61
C ILE A 15 -0.64 30.43 1.29
N LYS A 16 -0.23 31.32 0.37
CA LYS A 16 0.36 30.94 -0.93
C LYS A 16 1.61 30.10 -0.76
N TYR A 17 2.56 30.54 0.07
CA TYR A 17 3.79 29.79 0.32
C TYR A 17 3.57 28.51 1.12
N PHE A 18 2.60 28.49 2.03
CA PHE A 18 2.23 27.27 2.75
C PHE A 18 1.64 26.21 1.82
N ILE A 19 0.68 26.57 0.96
CA ILE A 19 0.09 25.67 -0.05
C ILE A 19 1.18 25.16 -0.99
N PHE A 20 2.07 26.02 -1.46
CA PHE A 20 3.18 25.63 -2.32
C PHE A 20 4.13 24.65 -1.61
N GLY A 21 4.53 24.96 -0.38
CA GLY A 21 5.43 24.10 0.42
C GLY A 21 4.84 22.73 0.73
N PHE A 22 3.52 22.65 0.93
CA PHE A 22 2.85 21.38 1.11
C PHE A 22 2.78 20.59 -0.21
N ASN A 23 2.32 21.21 -1.29
CA ASN A 23 2.17 20.54 -2.59
C ASN A 23 3.51 20.09 -3.19
N ILE A 24 4.61 20.81 -2.94
CA ILE A 24 5.93 20.38 -3.45
C ILE A 24 6.39 19.09 -2.77
N ILE A 25 6.06 18.88 -1.48
CA ILE A 25 6.36 17.62 -0.79
C ILE A 25 5.57 16.47 -1.42
N PHE A 26 4.26 16.63 -1.64
CA PHE A 26 3.45 15.62 -2.32
C PHE A 26 3.92 15.34 -3.75
N TRP A 27 4.35 16.38 -4.45
CA TRP A 27 4.89 16.24 -5.80
C TRP A 27 6.18 15.40 -5.81
N LEU A 28 7.12 15.68 -4.89
CA LEU A 28 8.36 14.91 -4.75
C LEU A 28 8.08 13.45 -4.32
N LEU A 29 7.12 13.23 -3.43
CA LEU A 29 6.66 11.89 -3.07
C LEU A 29 6.04 11.17 -4.27
N GLY A 30 5.26 11.87 -5.11
CA GLY A 30 4.72 11.34 -6.36
C GLY A 30 5.83 10.90 -7.33
N VAL A 31 6.88 11.70 -7.48
CA VAL A 31 8.07 11.33 -8.27
C VAL A 31 8.74 10.08 -7.70
N ALA A 32 8.90 9.99 -6.38
CA ALA A 32 9.50 8.82 -5.74
C ALA A 32 8.66 7.55 -5.97
N PHE A 33 7.34 7.62 -5.80
CA PHE A 33 6.42 6.50 -6.04
C PHE A 33 6.43 6.05 -7.50
N LEU A 34 6.43 6.99 -8.45
CA LEU A 34 6.58 6.68 -9.87
C LEU A 34 7.94 6.06 -10.17
N GLY A 35 9.02 6.55 -9.57
CA GLY A 35 10.37 5.99 -9.74
C GLY A 35 10.44 4.54 -9.26
N ILE A 36 9.90 4.25 -8.07
CA ILE A 36 9.83 2.88 -7.52
C ILE A 36 8.95 1.99 -8.41
N GLY A 37 7.76 2.48 -8.80
CA GLY A 37 6.83 1.72 -9.64
C GLY A 37 7.41 1.41 -11.02
N LEU A 38 8.08 2.37 -11.67
CA LEU A 38 8.71 2.17 -12.97
C LEU A 38 9.94 1.26 -12.89
N TRP A 39 10.73 1.38 -11.82
CA TRP A 39 11.85 0.47 -11.57
C TRP A 39 11.36 -0.97 -11.40
N ALA A 40 10.38 -1.20 -10.53
CA ALA A 40 9.77 -2.51 -10.32
C ALA A 40 9.09 -3.06 -11.59
N TRP A 41 8.45 -2.18 -12.39
CA TRP A 41 7.87 -2.57 -13.68
C TRP A 41 8.96 -3.02 -14.67
N ASN A 42 10.10 -2.33 -14.72
CA ASN A 42 11.18 -2.66 -15.63
C ASN A 42 11.84 -3.99 -15.27
N GLU A 43 12.10 -4.24 -13.99
CA GLU A 43 12.63 -5.53 -13.52
C GLU A 43 11.67 -6.68 -13.90
N LYS A 44 10.35 -6.50 -13.71
CA LYS A 44 9.33 -7.44 -14.19
C LYS A 44 9.29 -7.57 -15.72
N GLY A 45 9.49 -6.46 -16.44
CA GLY A 45 9.45 -6.34 -17.90
C GLY A 45 10.60 -7.05 -18.61
N VAL A 46 11.79 -7.08 -18.01
CA VAL A 46 12.94 -7.83 -18.53
C VAL A 46 12.71 -9.34 -18.47
N LEU A 47 11.89 -9.81 -17.51
CA LEU A 47 11.59 -11.23 -17.29
C LEU A 47 10.32 -11.74 -18.03
N SER A 48 9.40 -10.85 -18.42
CA SER A 48 8.03 -11.18 -18.85
C SER A 48 7.77 -11.24 -20.36
N ASN A 49 8.80 -11.24 -21.21
CA ASN A 49 8.59 -11.40 -22.66
C ASN A 49 7.99 -12.77 -23.09
N LEU A 50 7.66 -13.69 -22.16
CA LEU A 50 7.18 -15.03 -22.53
C LEU A 50 6.00 -15.60 -21.72
N SER A 51 5.41 -14.91 -20.74
CA SER A 51 4.29 -15.49 -19.97
C SER A 51 3.19 -14.48 -19.62
N SER A 52 2.15 -14.52 -20.44
CA SER A 52 0.76 -14.31 -20.00
C SER A 52 0.36 -12.88 -19.65
N ILE A 53 0.08 -12.11 -20.70
CA ILE A 53 -0.68 -10.84 -20.67
C ILE A 53 -2.11 -11.02 -20.08
N THR A 54 -2.58 -12.24 -19.81
CA THR A 54 -3.95 -12.48 -19.36
C THR A 54 -4.06 -13.80 -18.60
N ASP A 55 -3.67 -13.85 -17.34
CA ASP A 55 -4.38 -14.73 -16.41
C ASP A 55 -4.23 -14.29 -14.96
N LEU A 56 -5.39 -14.17 -14.31
CA LEU A 56 -5.60 -13.81 -12.91
C LEU A 56 -5.52 -12.30 -12.61
N GLY A 57 -6.70 -11.69 -12.49
CA GLY A 57 -6.94 -10.34 -11.98
C GLY A 57 -6.52 -10.20 -10.50
N GLY A 58 -5.22 -10.25 -10.26
CA GLY A 58 -4.56 -9.87 -9.02
C GLY A 58 -4.09 -8.43 -9.12
N PHE A 59 -4.34 -7.67 -8.07
CA PHE A 59 -3.85 -6.30 -7.91
C PHE A 59 -2.31 -6.35 -7.77
N ASP A 60 -1.57 -6.17 -8.86
CA ASP A 60 -0.10 -6.10 -8.76
C ASP A 60 0.27 -4.85 -7.94
N PRO A 61 1.05 -4.99 -6.85
CA PRO A 61 1.52 -3.85 -6.07
C PRO A 61 2.19 -2.77 -6.93
N VAL A 62 2.84 -3.14 -8.04
CA VAL A 62 3.48 -2.20 -8.98
C VAL A 62 2.47 -1.23 -9.60
N TRP A 63 1.29 -1.72 -10.00
CA TRP A 63 0.22 -0.85 -10.53
C TRP A 63 -0.27 0.15 -9.47
N LEU A 64 -0.32 -0.25 -8.20
CA LEU A 64 -0.65 0.65 -7.09
C LEU A 64 0.35 1.81 -7.02
N PHE A 65 1.65 1.52 -6.99
CA PHE A 65 2.69 2.55 -6.95
C PHE A 65 2.62 3.50 -8.16
N LEU A 66 2.39 2.98 -9.36
CA LEU A 66 2.28 3.78 -10.57
C LEU A 66 1.04 4.69 -10.57
N VAL A 67 -0.14 4.16 -10.24
CA VAL A 67 -1.40 4.94 -10.23
C VAL A 67 -1.37 5.99 -9.13
N VAL A 68 -1.02 5.60 -7.90
CA VAL A 68 -0.95 6.53 -6.76
C VAL A 68 0.13 7.59 -7.00
N GLY A 69 1.33 7.16 -7.46
CA GLY A 69 2.42 8.08 -7.84
C GLY A 69 2.01 9.07 -8.92
N GLY A 70 1.32 8.60 -9.96
CA GLY A 70 0.84 9.45 -11.06
C GLY A 70 -0.18 10.48 -10.60
N VAL A 71 -1.17 10.07 -9.80
CA VAL A 71 -2.17 10.98 -9.23
C VAL A 71 -1.50 12.03 -8.33
N MET A 72 -0.60 11.62 -7.44
CA MET A 72 0.15 12.55 -6.57
C MET A 72 0.99 13.54 -7.38
N PHE A 73 1.67 13.08 -8.43
CA PHE A 73 2.48 13.92 -9.30
C PHE A 73 1.62 14.98 -10.02
N ILE A 74 0.51 14.58 -10.64
CA ILE A 74 -0.37 15.49 -11.38
C ILE A 74 -1.00 16.52 -10.42
N LEU A 75 -1.53 16.08 -9.28
CA LEU A 75 -2.17 16.97 -8.32
C LEU A 75 -1.18 17.88 -7.63
N GLY A 76 -0.01 17.38 -7.23
CA GLY A 76 1.06 18.20 -6.64
C GLY A 76 1.56 19.27 -7.63
N PHE A 77 1.76 18.91 -8.90
CA PHE A 77 2.13 19.87 -9.94
C PHE A 77 1.05 20.93 -10.17
N ALA A 78 -0.21 20.51 -10.31
CA ALA A 78 -1.35 21.42 -10.49
C ALA A 78 -1.53 22.37 -9.29
N GLY A 79 -1.39 21.86 -8.06
CA GLY A 79 -1.45 22.65 -6.83
C GLY A 79 -0.33 23.68 -6.75
N CYS A 80 0.92 23.28 -7.03
CA CYS A 80 2.07 24.20 -7.03
C CYS A 80 1.95 25.29 -8.10
N ILE A 81 1.71 24.93 -9.35
CA ILE A 81 1.62 25.89 -10.45
C ILE A 81 0.37 26.75 -10.31
N GLY A 82 -0.76 26.16 -9.90
CA GLY A 82 -2.01 26.88 -9.61
C GLY A 82 -1.80 27.96 -8.56
N ALA A 83 -1.11 27.64 -7.46
CA ALA A 83 -0.82 28.61 -6.40
C ALA A 83 0.17 29.70 -6.87
N LEU A 84 1.28 29.33 -7.50
CA LEU A 84 2.32 30.29 -7.91
C LEU A 84 1.88 31.23 -9.02
N ARG A 85 1.20 30.69 -10.04
CA ARG A 85 0.72 31.44 -11.22
C ARG A 85 -0.65 32.05 -11.02
N GLU A 86 -1.26 31.88 -9.84
CA GLU A 86 -2.61 32.38 -9.53
C GLU A 86 -3.63 31.92 -10.59
N ASN A 87 -3.46 30.68 -11.07
CA ASN A 87 -4.28 30.11 -12.12
C ASN A 87 -5.49 29.41 -11.50
N THR A 88 -6.65 30.08 -11.52
CA THR A 88 -7.89 29.57 -10.95
C THR A 88 -8.37 28.26 -11.57
N PHE A 89 -8.07 28.00 -12.85
CA PHE A 89 -8.43 26.72 -13.49
C PHE A 89 -7.67 25.54 -12.86
N LEU A 90 -6.36 25.68 -12.65
CA LEU A 90 -5.54 24.64 -12.03
C LEU A 90 -5.90 24.43 -10.55
N LEU A 91 -6.20 25.51 -9.81
CA LEU A 91 -6.65 25.40 -8.42
C LEU A 91 -8.03 24.74 -8.28
N LYS A 92 -8.96 25.05 -9.20
CA LYS A 92 -10.26 24.38 -9.28
C LYS A 92 -10.11 22.90 -9.64
N PHE A 93 -9.27 22.56 -10.62
CA PHE A 93 -8.92 21.19 -10.96
C PHE A 93 -8.39 20.44 -9.72
N PHE A 94 -7.37 20.98 -9.06
CA PHE A 94 -6.80 20.40 -7.84
C PHE A 94 -7.87 20.16 -6.76
N SER A 95 -8.72 21.16 -6.48
CA SER A 95 -9.77 21.05 -5.47
C SER A 95 -10.82 19.98 -5.80
N VAL A 96 -11.26 19.91 -7.05
CA VAL A 96 -12.28 18.94 -7.49
C VAL A 96 -11.75 17.52 -7.37
N PHE A 97 -10.51 17.27 -7.83
CA PHE A 97 -9.92 15.95 -7.73
C PHE A 97 -9.63 15.52 -6.29
N LEU A 98 -9.18 16.44 -5.42
CA LEU A 98 -9.09 16.14 -3.98
C LEU A 98 -10.46 15.77 -3.38
N GLY A 99 -11.53 16.47 -3.77
CA GLY A 99 -12.89 16.13 -3.36
C GLY A 99 -13.32 14.74 -3.84
N ILE A 100 -13.02 14.38 -5.09
CA ILE A 100 -13.30 13.04 -5.62
C ILE A 100 -12.53 11.97 -4.82
N ILE A 101 -11.24 12.19 -4.55
CA ILE A 101 -10.41 11.26 -3.78
C ILE A 101 -10.98 11.09 -2.36
N PHE A 102 -11.39 12.18 -1.71
CA PHE A 102 -12.03 12.13 -0.38
C PHE A 102 -13.26 11.23 -0.36
N PHE A 103 -14.16 11.36 -1.34
CA PHE A 103 -15.35 10.51 -1.42
C PHE A 103 -15.00 9.06 -1.76
N LEU A 104 -13.98 8.82 -2.60
CA LEU A 104 -13.48 7.48 -2.89
C LEU A 104 -12.87 6.83 -1.65
N GLU A 105 -12.12 7.57 -0.83
CA GLU A 105 -11.52 7.08 0.40
C GLU A 105 -12.58 6.73 1.44
N LEU A 106 -13.59 7.59 1.62
CA LEU A 106 -14.72 7.31 2.50
C LEU A 106 -15.49 6.07 2.03
N THR A 107 -15.75 5.97 0.72
CA THR A 107 -16.44 4.82 0.14
C THR A 107 -15.62 3.54 0.31
N ALA A 108 -14.32 3.58 0.03
CA ALA A 108 -13.42 2.46 0.19
C ALA A 108 -13.32 2.01 1.66
N GLY A 109 -13.26 2.94 2.61
CA GLY A 109 -13.27 2.65 4.04
C GLY A 109 -14.56 1.95 4.50
N VAL A 110 -15.72 2.44 4.04
CA VAL A 110 -17.02 1.81 4.33
C VAL A 110 -17.11 0.42 3.70
N LEU A 111 -16.73 0.28 2.43
CA LEU A 111 -16.73 -1.01 1.73
C LEU A 111 -15.77 -2.01 2.38
N ALA A 112 -14.60 -1.56 2.83
CA ALA A 112 -13.64 -2.43 3.51
C ALA A 112 -14.19 -2.98 4.83
N PHE A 113 -14.97 -2.18 5.55
CA PHE A 113 -15.64 -2.63 6.78
C PHE A 113 -16.81 -3.58 6.49
N VAL A 114 -17.65 -3.26 5.50
CA VAL A 114 -18.84 -4.06 5.15
C VAL A 114 -18.47 -5.39 4.53
N PHE A 115 -17.45 -5.42 3.65
CA PHE A 115 -17.04 -6.60 2.90
C PHE A 115 -15.74 -7.23 3.43
N LYS A 116 -15.51 -7.14 4.74
CA LYS A 116 -14.29 -7.67 5.38
C LYS A 116 -14.03 -9.15 5.07
N ASP A 117 -15.08 -9.97 5.04
CA ASP A 117 -14.94 -11.42 4.83
C ASP A 117 -14.55 -11.72 3.38
N TRP A 118 -15.12 -10.98 2.42
CA TRP A 118 -14.73 -11.06 1.01
C TRP A 118 -13.28 -10.59 0.80
N ILE A 119 -12.84 -9.53 1.49
CA ILE A 119 -11.44 -9.08 1.45
C ILE A 119 -10.50 -10.16 2.00
N LYS A 120 -10.91 -10.83 3.08
CA LYS A 120 -10.17 -11.93 3.67
C LYS A 120 -10.02 -13.11 2.69
N ASP A 121 -11.09 -13.47 1.98
CA ASP A 121 -11.04 -14.50 0.93
C ASP A 121 -10.13 -14.09 -0.24
N GLN A 122 -10.19 -12.83 -0.66
CA GLN A 122 -9.33 -12.31 -1.71
C GLN A 122 -7.86 -12.30 -1.29
N LEU A 123 -7.57 -11.96 -0.03
CA LEU A 123 -6.22 -12.01 0.53
C LEU A 123 -5.72 -13.47 0.61
N ASN A 124 -6.59 -14.42 0.97
CA ASN A 124 -6.27 -15.84 0.94
C ASN A 124 -5.85 -16.28 -0.47
N PHE A 125 -6.68 -15.96 -1.47
CA PHE A 125 -6.42 -16.30 -2.86
C PHE A 125 -5.11 -15.68 -3.35
N PHE A 126 -4.89 -14.40 -3.04
CA PHE A 126 -3.67 -13.67 -3.39
C PHE A 126 -2.43 -14.35 -2.79
N ILE A 127 -2.41 -14.59 -1.47
CA ILE A 127 -1.24 -15.20 -0.81
C ILE A 127 -1.00 -16.61 -1.34
N ASN A 128 -2.04 -17.43 -1.52
CA ASN A 128 -1.90 -18.79 -2.04
C ASN A 128 -1.35 -18.82 -3.47
N ASN A 129 -1.73 -17.86 -4.32
CA ASN A 129 -1.16 -17.75 -5.66
C ASN A 129 0.33 -17.36 -5.61
N ASN A 130 0.71 -16.47 -4.70
CA ASN A 130 2.11 -16.10 -4.47
C ASN A 130 2.92 -17.26 -3.85
N ILE A 131 2.34 -18.08 -2.97
CA ILE A 131 2.97 -19.29 -2.45
C ILE A 131 3.27 -20.29 -3.58
N ARG A 132 2.36 -20.45 -4.55
CA ARG A 132 2.60 -21.32 -5.72
C ARG A 132 3.81 -20.84 -6.53
N ALA A 133 3.96 -19.52 -6.69
CA ALA A 133 5.04 -18.88 -7.43
C ALA A 133 6.31 -18.59 -6.60
N TYR A 134 6.38 -19.05 -5.34
CA TYR A 134 7.43 -18.66 -4.39
C TYR A 134 8.88 -18.86 -4.88
N ARG A 135 9.15 -19.85 -5.73
CA ARG A 135 10.50 -20.11 -6.29
C ARG A 135 10.74 -19.49 -7.66
N ASP A 136 9.73 -18.83 -8.24
CA ASP A 136 9.81 -18.29 -9.59
C ASP A 136 10.55 -16.94 -9.61
N ASP A 137 10.53 -16.20 -8.50
CA ASP A 137 11.14 -14.88 -8.36
C ASP A 137 11.79 -14.73 -6.97
N ILE A 138 13.06 -14.30 -6.96
CA ILE A 138 13.85 -14.07 -5.74
C ILE A 138 13.28 -12.93 -4.91
N ASP A 139 12.73 -11.89 -5.55
CA ASP A 139 12.14 -10.75 -4.84
C ASP A 139 10.83 -11.14 -4.18
N LEU A 140 10.02 -11.96 -4.86
CA LEU A 140 8.82 -12.56 -4.28
C LEU A 140 9.17 -13.47 -3.09
N GLN A 141 10.20 -14.30 -3.25
CA GLN A 141 10.72 -15.15 -2.17
C GLN A 141 11.10 -14.30 -0.95
N ASN A 142 11.93 -13.27 -1.15
CA ASN A 142 12.39 -12.39 -0.08
C ASN A 142 11.23 -11.66 0.62
N LEU A 143 10.21 -11.25 -0.14
CA LEU A 143 9.02 -10.59 0.41
C LEU A 143 8.18 -11.54 1.28
N ILE A 144 7.97 -12.77 0.82
CA ILE A 144 7.24 -13.81 1.59
C ILE A 144 8.04 -14.17 2.84
N ASP A 145 9.35 -14.37 2.70
CA ASP A 145 10.23 -14.71 3.82
C ASP A 145 10.24 -13.61 4.88
N PHE A 146 10.40 -12.35 4.47
CA PHE A 146 10.33 -11.19 5.36
C PHE A 146 8.97 -11.11 6.07
N THR A 147 7.88 -11.34 5.34
CA THR A 147 6.53 -11.27 5.92
C THR A 147 6.35 -12.35 6.98
N GLN A 148 6.75 -13.59 6.70
CA GLN A 148 6.62 -14.72 7.62
C GLN A 148 7.48 -14.53 8.88
N GLU A 149 8.70 -14.04 8.71
CA GLU A 149 9.61 -13.76 9.81
C GLU A 149 9.14 -12.57 10.67
N TYR A 150 8.71 -11.47 10.05
CA TYR A 150 8.27 -10.27 10.76
C TYR A 150 6.97 -10.51 11.54
N TRP A 151 6.04 -11.27 10.96
CA TRP A 151 4.72 -11.53 11.56
C TRP A 151 4.68 -12.82 12.40
N GLU A 152 5.78 -13.57 12.45
CA GLU A 152 5.85 -14.87 13.14
C GLU A 152 4.71 -15.81 12.70
N CYS A 153 4.50 -15.91 11.39
CA CYS A 153 3.41 -16.64 10.75
C CYS A 153 3.92 -17.58 9.65
N CYS A 154 3.10 -18.53 9.23
CA CYS A 154 3.42 -19.43 8.13
C CYS A 154 2.21 -19.68 7.24
N GLY A 155 2.38 -19.51 5.92
CA GLY A 155 1.30 -19.64 4.94
C GLY A 155 0.23 -18.55 5.06
N ALA A 156 -0.89 -18.72 4.35
CA ALA A 156 -1.99 -17.77 4.39
C ALA A 156 -2.82 -17.93 5.68
N PHE A 157 -3.34 -19.13 5.91
CA PHE A 157 -4.12 -19.53 7.09
C PHE A 157 -3.38 -20.54 7.97
N GLY A 158 -2.37 -21.23 7.41
CA GLY A 158 -1.47 -22.06 8.19
C GLY A 158 -0.35 -22.65 7.35
N ALA A 159 0.54 -23.37 8.01
CA ALA A 159 1.69 -24.00 7.39
C ALA A 159 1.32 -25.02 6.28
N ASP A 160 0.12 -25.62 6.34
CA ASP A 160 -0.36 -26.57 5.34
C ASP A 160 -0.57 -25.93 3.95
N ASP A 161 -0.70 -24.60 3.85
CA ASP A 161 -0.85 -23.90 2.58
C ASP A 161 0.40 -24.09 1.68
N TRP A 162 1.55 -24.41 2.28
CA TRP A 162 2.76 -24.77 1.53
C TRP A 162 2.62 -26.04 0.70
N ASN A 163 1.60 -26.87 0.96
CA ASN A 163 1.28 -27.99 0.06
C ASN A 163 0.83 -27.55 -1.34
N LEU A 164 0.45 -26.29 -1.52
CA LEU A 164 0.12 -25.73 -2.83
C LEU A 164 1.36 -25.51 -3.70
N ASN A 165 2.54 -25.39 -3.11
CA ASN A 165 3.79 -25.17 -3.84
C ASN A 165 4.40 -26.50 -4.31
N ILE A 166 4.86 -26.55 -5.56
CA ILE A 166 5.41 -27.77 -6.19
C ILE A 166 6.66 -28.33 -5.47
N TYR A 167 7.45 -27.50 -4.80
CA TYR A 167 8.66 -27.92 -4.09
C TYR A 167 8.38 -28.43 -2.67
N PHE A 168 7.32 -27.94 -2.02
CA PHE A 168 7.01 -28.25 -0.63
C PHE A 168 5.89 -29.30 -0.46
N ASN A 169 5.07 -29.51 -1.50
CA ASN A 169 3.96 -30.46 -1.50
C ASN A 169 4.37 -31.85 -1.01
N CYS A 170 3.63 -32.38 -0.04
CA CYS A 170 3.90 -33.64 0.64
C CYS A 170 3.41 -34.92 -0.09
N THR A 171 3.33 -34.90 -1.42
CA THR A 171 3.01 -36.11 -2.21
C THR A 171 4.24 -37.03 -2.28
N GLU A 172 4.05 -38.34 -2.16
CA GLU A 172 5.14 -39.33 -2.24
C GLU A 172 5.95 -39.22 -3.54
N SER A 173 5.27 -38.90 -4.65
CA SER A 173 5.86 -38.70 -5.97
C SER A 173 6.69 -37.42 -6.12
N ASN A 174 6.68 -36.51 -5.13
CA ASN A 174 7.45 -35.28 -5.20
C ASN A 174 8.96 -35.60 -5.03
N PRO A 175 9.81 -35.34 -6.05
CA PRO A 175 11.25 -35.58 -5.96
C PRO A 175 11.99 -34.50 -5.16
N SER A 176 11.30 -33.40 -4.80
CA SER A 176 11.90 -32.26 -4.10
C SER A 176 12.51 -32.67 -2.77
N ARG A 177 13.69 -32.11 -2.49
CA ARG A 177 14.34 -32.21 -1.18
C ARG A 177 13.57 -31.46 -0.10
N GLU A 178 12.71 -30.51 -0.48
CA GLU A 178 11.93 -29.65 0.41
C GLU A 178 10.52 -30.18 0.67
N LYS A 179 10.18 -31.36 0.12
CA LYS A 179 8.86 -31.97 0.30
C LYS A 179 8.52 -32.17 1.77
N CYS A 180 7.23 -32.05 2.08
CA CYS A 180 6.69 -32.13 3.44
C CYS A 180 7.39 -31.13 4.36
N GLY A 181 7.64 -29.90 3.90
CA GLY A 181 8.32 -28.87 4.67
C GLY A 181 7.74 -27.49 4.42
N VAL A 182 8.31 -26.50 5.09
CA VAL A 182 8.02 -25.08 4.89
C VAL A 182 9.32 -24.31 4.70
N PRO A 183 9.30 -23.09 4.15
CA PRO A 183 10.49 -22.24 4.11
C PRO A 183 11.06 -21.96 5.48
N PHE A 184 12.34 -21.62 5.52
CA PHE A 184 13.06 -21.31 6.74
C PHE A 184 12.48 -20.10 7.51
N SER A 185 11.85 -19.17 6.81
CA SER A 185 11.16 -18.01 7.39
C SER A 185 9.95 -18.38 8.26
N CYS A 186 9.36 -19.57 8.06
CA CYS A 186 8.30 -20.10 8.92
C CYS A 186 8.79 -20.71 10.24
N CYS A 187 10.10 -20.82 10.45
CA CYS A 187 10.67 -21.60 11.54
C CYS A 187 11.01 -20.74 12.74
N THR A 188 10.69 -21.23 13.93
CA THR A 188 10.99 -20.51 15.17
C THR A 188 12.50 -20.55 15.46
N LYS A 189 13.08 -19.42 15.84
CA LYS A 189 14.51 -19.32 16.18
C LYS A 189 14.76 -19.80 17.62
N ASP A 190 14.83 -21.12 17.84
CA ASP A 190 15.28 -21.67 19.14
C ASP A 190 16.80 -21.96 19.11
N PRO A 191 17.62 -21.27 19.93
CA PRO A 191 19.07 -21.48 19.98
C PRO A 191 19.50 -22.86 20.51
N ALA A 192 18.64 -23.62 21.17
CA ALA A 192 19.00 -24.92 21.75
C ALA A 192 18.99 -26.09 20.74
N HIS A 193 18.33 -25.96 19.58
CA HIS A 193 18.07 -27.07 18.66
C HIS A 193 18.38 -26.76 17.17
N PHE A 194 19.51 -26.08 16.92
CA PHE A 194 19.94 -25.66 15.58
C PHE A 194 19.95 -26.77 14.50
N ILE A 195 20.17 -28.03 14.89
CA ILE A 195 20.26 -29.16 13.94
C ILE A 195 18.88 -29.57 13.40
N LEU A 196 17.81 -29.45 14.19
CA LEU A 196 16.44 -29.77 13.75
C LEU A 196 15.81 -28.61 12.95
N VAL A 197 16.18 -27.37 13.31
CA VAL A 197 15.81 -26.13 12.59
C VAL A 197 16.34 -26.13 11.15
N LEU A 198 17.43 -26.84 10.86
CA LEU A 198 18.01 -26.92 9.52
C LEU A 198 17.10 -27.60 8.48
N GLN A 199 15.99 -28.24 8.90
CA GLN A 199 15.15 -28.98 7.96
C GLN A 199 13.68 -28.62 7.94
N CYS A 200 13.16 -27.80 8.87
CA CYS A 200 11.76 -27.33 8.94
C CYS A 200 10.74 -28.24 8.25
N ARG A 201 10.85 -29.53 8.56
CA ARG A 201 10.16 -30.62 7.85
C ARG A 201 9.07 -31.12 8.77
N PHE A 202 7.87 -31.27 8.23
CA PHE A 202 6.85 -32.11 8.81
C PHE A 202 7.33 -33.56 8.72
N PHE A 203 7.77 -34.13 9.85
CA PHE A 203 7.86 -35.58 9.94
C PHE A 203 6.51 -36.05 10.44
N VAL A 204 5.81 -36.79 9.58
CA VAL A 204 4.52 -37.41 9.85
C VAL A 204 4.66 -38.29 11.10
N ASP A 205 4.19 -37.80 12.26
CA ASP A 205 3.76 -38.53 13.49
C ASP A 205 4.17 -37.98 14.88
N SER A 206 4.40 -36.69 15.11
CA SER A 206 4.42 -36.23 16.52
C SER A 206 3.81 -34.86 16.80
N GLU A 207 2.92 -34.82 17.80
CA GLU A 207 2.37 -33.59 18.40
C GLU A 207 3.47 -32.60 18.87
N GLU A 208 4.70 -33.08 19.07
CA GLU A 208 5.88 -32.28 19.42
C GLU A 208 6.37 -31.32 18.31
N GLN A 209 5.98 -31.50 17.04
CA GLN A 209 6.49 -30.68 15.94
C GLN A 209 5.86 -29.30 15.78
N ARG A 210 4.67 -29.07 16.36
CA ARG A 210 4.06 -27.74 16.38
C ARG A 210 4.87 -26.70 17.17
N THR A 211 5.92 -27.16 17.86
CA THR A 211 6.79 -26.31 18.69
C THR A 211 7.79 -25.50 17.86
N TYR A 212 8.13 -25.92 16.63
CA TYR A 212 9.24 -25.34 15.85
C TYR A 212 8.83 -24.60 14.57
N ILE A 213 7.53 -24.59 14.24
CA ILE A 213 6.97 -23.90 13.08
C ILE A 213 5.93 -22.91 13.58
N HIS A 214 5.88 -21.72 12.98
CA HIS A 214 4.80 -20.77 13.22
C HIS A 214 3.46 -21.36 12.75
N VAL A 215 2.65 -21.84 13.70
CA VAL A 215 1.36 -22.51 13.39
C VAL A 215 0.26 -21.54 12.93
N LYS A 216 0.46 -20.23 13.11
CA LYS A 216 -0.53 -19.21 12.73
C LYS A 216 -0.33 -18.80 11.28
N GLY A 217 -1.41 -18.73 10.52
CA GLY A 217 -1.40 -18.10 9.20
C GLY A 217 -1.13 -16.60 9.24
N CYS A 218 -0.58 -16.05 8.16
CA CYS A 218 -0.31 -14.63 8.06
C CYS A 218 -1.59 -13.77 7.93
N VAL A 219 -2.66 -14.29 7.33
CA VAL A 219 -3.96 -13.61 7.24
C VAL A 219 -4.60 -13.38 8.62
N PRO A 220 -4.79 -14.41 9.47
CA PRO A 220 -5.34 -14.18 10.80
C PRO A 220 -4.41 -13.35 11.70
N GLN A 221 -3.09 -13.44 11.50
CA GLN A 221 -2.15 -12.58 12.22
C GLN A 221 -2.29 -11.11 11.78
N PHE A 222 -2.46 -10.84 10.47
CA PHE A 222 -2.79 -9.52 9.92
C PHE A 222 -4.10 -8.97 10.48
N GLU A 223 -5.14 -9.79 10.54
CA GLU A 223 -6.42 -9.43 11.14
C GLU A 223 -6.25 -9.06 12.62
N LYS A 224 -5.48 -9.85 13.38
CA LYS A 224 -5.20 -9.57 14.79
C LYS A 224 -4.46 -8.24 14.96
N TRP A 225 -3.40 -8.00 14.19
CA TRP A 225 -2.66 -6.74 14.26
C TRP A 225 -3.55 -5.54 13.93
N LEU A 226 -4.44 -5.68 12.94
CA LEU A 226 -5.39 -4.63 12.57
C LEU A 226 -6.37 -4.34 13.72
N GLN A 227 -6.85 -5.37 14.41
CA GLN A 227 -7.70 -5.21 15.59
C GLN A 227 -6.95 -4.55 16.75
N ASP A 228 -5.72 -4.97 17.03
CA ASP A 228 -4.88 -4.43 18.10
C ASP A 228 -4.48 -2.96 17.82
N ASN A 229 -4.36 -2.57 16.55
CA ASN A 229 -3.93 -1.24 16.12
C ASN A 229 -5.05 -0.41 15.48
N LEU A 230 -6.31 -0.79 15.67
CA LEU A 230 -7.45 -0.15 14.99
C LEU A 230 -7.50 1.36 15.24
N THR A 231 -7.19 1.81 16.46
CA THR A 231 -7.15 3.24 16.81
C THR A 231 -6.11 4.00 15.98
N VAL A 232 -4.93 3.42 15.77
CA VAL A 232 -3.86 4.04 14.98
C VAL A 232 -4.27 4.11 13.51
N VAL A 233 -4.78 3.01 12.97
CA VAL A 233 -5.24 2.94 11.57
C VAL A 233 -6.38 3.95 11.33
N ALA A 234 -7.40 3.98 12.20
CA ALA A 234 -8.47 4.95 12.12
C ALA A 234 -7.95 6.40 12.22
N GLY A 235 -6.97 6.65 13.10
CA GLY A 235 -6.30 7.94 13.22
C GLY A 235 -5.61 8.38 11.92
N ILE A 236 -4.95 7.47 11.21
CA ILE A 236 -4.33 7.74 9.90
C ILE A 236 -5.39 8.13 8.87
N PHE A 237 -6.48 7.36 8.73
CA PHE A 237 -7.57 7.68 7.80
C PHE A 237 -8.21 9.04 8.10
N ILE A 238 -8.50 9.33 9.37
CA ILE A 238 -9.04 10.64 9.77
C ILE A 238 -8.04 11.76 9.46
N GLY A 239 -6.74 11.53 9.71
CA GLY A 239 -5.69 12.49 9.40
C GLY A 239 -5.60 12.83 7.91
N ILE A 240 -5.66 11.81 7.04
CA ILE A 240 -5.67 11.98 5.59
C ILE A 240 -6.93 12.74 5.15
N ALA A 241 -8.10 12.36 5.65
CA ALA A 241 -9.37 13.03 5.37
C ALA A 241 -9.35 14.53 5.76
N LEU A 242 -8.85 14.86 6.96
CA LEU A 242 -8.72 16.25 7.41
C LEU A 242 -7.73 17.05 6.56
N LEU A 243 -6.63 16.42 6.16
CA LEU A 243 -5.61 17.02 5.30
C LEU A 243 -6.16 17.34 3.90
N GLN A 244 -6.99 16.46 3.33
CA GLN A 244 -7.69 16.71 2.07
C GLN A 244 -8.69 17.86 2.20
N ILE A 245 -9.53 17.86 3.24
CA ILE A 245 -10.49 18.96 3.50
C ILE A 245 -9.76 20.29 3.64
N PHE A 246 -8.66 20.29 4.40
CA PHE A 246 -7.84 21.47 4.57
C PHE A 246 -7.25 21.97 3.24
N GLY A 247 -6.72 21.06 2.40
CA GLY A 247 -6.24 21.39 1.06
C GLY A 247 -7.31 21.99 0.16
N ILE A 248 -8.53 21.45 0.19
CA ILE A 248 -9.69 21.97 -0.56
C ILE A 248 -10.05 23.38 -0.08
N CYS A 249 -10.20 23.58 1.24
CA CYS A 249 -10.54 24.90 1.80
C CYS A 249 -9.50 25.96 1.42
N LEU A 250 -8.21 25.63 1.53
CA LEU A 250 -7.12 26.52 1.15
C LEU A 250 -7.14 26.87 -0.34
N ALA A 251 -7.37 25.89 -1.21
CA ALA A 251 -7.43 26.12 -2.65
C ALA A 251 -8.67 26.96 -3.04
N GLN A 252 -9.84 26.72 -2.44
CA GLN A 252 -11.06 27.50 -2.70
C GLN A 252 -10.95 28.94 -2.17
N ASN A 253 -10.35 29.13 -1.00
CA ASN A 253 -10.06 30.46 -0.47
C ASN A 253 -9.14 31.23 -1.42
N LEU A 254 -8.06 30.60 -1.90
CA LEU A 254 -7.14 31.22 -2.84
C LEU A 254 -7.83 31.56 -4.18
N VAL A 255 -8.69 30.68 -4.69
CA VAL A 255 -9.51 30.97 -5.88
C VAL A 255 -10.41 32.18 -5.66
N SER A 256 -11.10 32.24 -4.52
CA SER A 256 -12.00 33.33 -4.18
C SER A 256 -11.25 34.67 -4.06
N ASP A 257 -10.07 34.66 -3.46
CA ASP A 257 -9.20 35.84 -3.36
C ASP A 257 -8.75 36.32 -4.75
N ILE A 258 -8.32 35.41 -5.63
CA ILE A 258 -7.89 35.75 -7.00
C ILE A 258 -9.06 36.34 -7.81
N GLU A 259 -10.25 35.74 -7.73
CA GLU A 259 -11.44 36.23 -8.42
C GLU A 259 -11.88 37.60 -7.90
N ALA A 260 -11.80 37.84 -6.59
CA ALA A 260 -12.14 39.12 -6.00
C ALA A 260 -11.15 40.23 -6.40
N VAL A 261 -9.84 39.94 -6.41
CA VAL A 261 -8.83 40.86 -6.94
C VAL A 261 -9.14 41.17 -8.39
N ARG A 262 -9.38 40.15 -9.23
CA ARG A 262 -9.69 40.36 -10.65
C ARG A 262 -10.93 41.21 -10.90
N ALA A 263 -11.96 41.09 -10.05
CA ALA A 263 -13.18 41.89 -10.15
C ALA A 263 -13.01 43.36 -9.70
N SER A 264 -11.93 43.67 -8.99
CA SER A 264 -11.60 45.03 -8.55
C SER A 264 -10.86 45.88 -9.58
N TRP A 265 -10.40 45.27 -10.68
CA TRP A 265 -9.75 45.91 -11.83
C TRP A 265 -10.72 46.09 -13.00
#